data_AF-A0A091KH29-F1
#
_entry.id   AF-A0A091KH29-F1
#
_cell.length_a   1.000
_cell.length_b   1.000
_cell.length_c   1.000
_cell.angle_alpha   90.00
_cell.angle_beta   90.00
_cell.angle_gamma   90.00
#
_symmetry.space_group_name_H-M   'P 1'
#
loop_
_entity.id
_entity.type
_entity.pdbx_description
1 polymer ?
#
loop_
_entity_poly.entity_id
_entity_poly.type
_entity_poly.pdbx_seq_one_letter_code
_entity_poly.pdbx_strand_id
1 'polypeptide(L)'
;TYSGLFCVVINPYKNLPIYSEEIVEMYKGKKRHEMPPHIYAITDTAYRSMMQDFLYRGESGAGKTENTKKVIQYLAHVASSHKSKKDQLLQANPILEAFGNAKTVKNDNSSRFGKFIRINFDVNGYIVGANIETYLLEKSRAIRQAKEERTFHIFYYLLSGAGEHLKSK
;
A
#
# COMPACT_ATOMS: atom_id res chain seq x y z
N THR A 1 4.75 16.31 -8.18
CA THR A 1 5.64 17.48 -8.17
C THR A 1 6.47 17.51 -6.90
N TYR A 2 7.66 18.11 -6.92
CA TYR A 2 8.43 18.36 -5.70
C TYR A 2 8.13 19.73 -5.13
N SER A 3 7.99 19.79 -3.80
CA SER A 3 7.87 21.02 -3.02
C SER A 3 8.86 20.94 -1.88
N GLY A 4 10.08 21.47 -2.09
CA GLY A 4 11.20 21.27 -1.17
C GLY A 4 11.48 19.79 -0.94
N LEU A 5 11.47 19.35 0.31
CA LEU A 5 11.69 17.95 0.69
C LEU A 5 10.52 17.03 0.30
N PHE A 6 9.32 17.56 0.09
CA PHE A 6 8.12 16.77 -0.12
C PHE A 6 7.89 16.41 -1.59
N CYS A 7 7.34 15.21 -1.81
CA CYS A 7 6.75 14.81 -3.09
C CYS A 7 5.23 14.93 -2.99
N VAL A 8 4.67 15.91 -3.70
CA VAL A 8 3.23 16.14 -3.78
C VAL A 8 2.66 15.27 -4.90
N VAL A 9 1.74 14.38 -4.53
CA VAL A 9 1.05 13.45 -5.44
C VAL A 9 -0.43 13.81 -5.46
N ILE A 10 -0.98 14.02 -6.66
CA ILE A 10 -2.39 14.32 -6.88
C ILE A 10 -3.03 13.10 -7.54
N ASN A 11 -4.18 12.65 -7.04
CA ASN A 11 -4.90 11.52 -7.64
C ASN A 11 -5.52 11.96 -8.98
N PRO A 12 -5.15 11.34 -10.12
CA PRO A 12 -5.70 11.71 -11.42
C PRO A 12 -7.09 11.10 -11.68
N TYR A 13 -7.59 10.21 -10.80
CA TYR A 13 -8.82 9.42 -10.99
C TYR A 13 -8.87 8.62 -12.31
N LYS A 14 -7.70 8.34 -12.90
CA LYS A 14 -7.51 7.51 -14.09
C LYS A 14 -6.20 6.74 -14.03
N ASN A 15 -6.14 5.63 -14.74
CA ASN A 15 -4.91 4.88 -14.89
C ASN A 15 -3.94 5.63 -15.81
N LEU A 16 -2.70 5.78 -15.36
CA LEU A 16 -1.61 6.38 -16.12
C LEU A 16 -0.54 5.32 -16.38
N PRO A 17 0.08 5.29 -17.58
CA PRO A 17 1.12 4.31 -17.93
C PRO A 17 2.48 4.69 -17.32
N ILE A 18 2.52 4.98 -16.02
CA ILE A 18 3.71 5.48 -15.30
C ILE A 18 4.18 4.52 -14.19
N TYR A 19 3.65 3.30 -14.17
CA TYR A 19 3.93 2.30 -13.14
C TYR A 19 4.32 0.93 -13.76
N SER A 20 4.88 0.93 -14.97
CA SER A 20 5.40 -0.28 -15.62
C SER A 20 6.76 -0.69 -15.04
N GLU A 21 7.19 -1.92 -15.30
CA GLU A 21 8.52 -2.41 -14.89
C GLU A 21 9.65 -1.60 -15.55
N GLU A 22 9.46 -1.13 -16.78
CA GLU A 22 10.39 -0.23 -17.46
C GLU A 22 10.61 1.07 -16.67
N ILE A 23 9.52 1.66 -16.15
CA ILE A 23 9.60 2.85 -15.30
C ILE A 23 10.31 2.52 -13.99
N VAL A 24 10.11 1.34 -13.40
CA VAL A 24 10.85 0.91 -12.21
C VAL A 24 12.36 0.93 -12.47
N GLU A 25 12.82 0.33 -13.59
CA GLU A 25 14.25 0.32 -13.94
C GLU A 25 14.80 1.72 -14.25
N MET A 26 14.01 2.61 -14.85
CA MET A 26 14.43 4.00 -15.09
C MET A 26 14.76 4.76 -13.79
N TYR A 27 14.04 4.49 -12.70
CA TYR A 27 14.23 5.17 -11.41
C TYR A 27 15.28 4.51 -10.51
N LYS A 28 15.64 3.25 -10.77
CA LYS A 28 16.56 2.46 -9.96
C LYS A 28 17.94 3.09 -9.87
N GLY A 29 18.38 3.39 -8.65
CA GLY A 29 19.70 3.95 -8.38
C GLY A 29 19.90 5.40 -8.82
N LYS A 30 18.87 6.08 -9.33
CA LYS A 30 18.95 7.47 -9.79
C LYS A 30 18.78 8.46 -8.65
N LYS A 31 19.55 9.55 -8.65
CA LYS A 31 19.38 10.63 -7.68
C LYS A 31 18.10 11.42 -7.99
N ARG A 32 17.53 12.02 -6.95
CA ARG A 32 16.25 12.77 -7.03
C ARG A 32 16.22 13.87 -8.10
N HIS A 33 17.35 14.51 -8.40
CA HIS A 33 17.43 15.58 -9.40
C HIS A 33 17.65 15.07 -10.83
N GLU A 34 17.99 13.79 -11.01
CA GLU A 34 18.24 13.18 -12.32
C GLU A 34 16.96 12.72 -13.01
N MET A 35 15.86 12.59 -12.26
CA MET A 35 14.60 12.03 -12.73
C MET A 35 13.41 12.93 -12.38
N PRO A 36 12.34 12.93 -13.19
CA PRO A 36 11.16 13.73 -12.89
C PRO A 36 10.44 13.25 -11.62
N PRO A 37 9.64 14.10 -10.95
CA PRO A 37 9.00 13.76 -9.68
C PRO A 37 8.10 12.54 -9.77
N HIS A 38 8.47 11.47 -9.06
CA HIS A 38 7.70 10.23 -9.00
C HIS A 38 7.83 9.56 -7.63
N ILE A 39 6.88 8.69 -7.29
CA ILE A 39 6.91 7.96 -6.01
C ILE A 39 8.13 7.03 -5.93
N TYR A 40 8.53 6.43 -7.05
CA TYR A 40 9.69 5.55 -7.13
C TYR A 40 11.00 6.27 -6.79
N ALA A 41 11.15 7.55 -7.15
CA ALA A 41 12.33 8.32 -6.75
C ALA A 41 12.44 8.45 -5.21
N ILE A 42 11.31 8.64 -4.53
CA ILE A 42 11.28 8.73 -3.05
C ILE A 42 11.55 7.36 -2.43
N THR A 43 10.93 6.30 -2.97
CA THR A 43 11.14 4.92 -2.50
C THR A 43 12.58 4.46 -2.69
N ASP A 44 13.17 4.71 -3.85
CA ASP A 44 14.55 4.33 -4.17
C ASP A 44 15.56 5.09 -3.31
N THR A 45 15.32 6.39 -3.09
CA THR A 45 16.14 7.19 -2.17
C THR A 45 16.05 6.64 -0.76
N ALA A 46 14.83 6.36 -0.25
CA ALA A 46 14.64 5.79 1.08
C ALA A 46 15.26 4.40 1.23
N TYR A 47 15.17 3.54 0.21
CA TYR A 47 15.78 2.22 0.20
C TYR A 47 17.31 2.31 0.20
N ARG A 48 17.91 3.15 -0.64
CA ARG A 48 19.36 3.36 -0.65
C ARG A 48 19.87 4.01 0.63
N SER A 49 19.15 5.00 1.15
CA SER A 49 19.44 5.59 2.46
C SER A 49 19.33 4.52 3.54
N MET A 50 18.31 3.66 3.55
CA MET A 50 18.24 2.52 4.48
C MET A 50 19.44 1.57 4.32
N MET A 51 19.92 1.29 3.12
CA MET A 51 21.11 0.44 2.92
C MET A 51 22.40 1.13 3.40
N GLN A 52 22.49 2.45 3.28
CA GLN A 52 23.59 3.26 3.83
C GLN A 52 23.45 3.44 5.35
N ASP A 53 22.25 3.56 5.88
CA ASP A 53 21.89 3.71 7.28
C ASP A 53 21.80 2.35 8.01
N PHE A 54 21.77 1.23 7.29
CA PHE A 54 22.08 -0.09 7.86
C PHE A 54 23.55 -0.14 8.30
N LEU A 55 24.40 0.74 7.75
CA LEU A 55 25.72 1.06 8.28
C LEU A 55 25.65 2.07 9.45
N TYR A 56 24.63 2.94 9.53
CA TYR A 56 24.42 4.00 10.54
C TYR A 56 22.93 4.34 10.79
N ARG A 57 22.26 3.62 11.71
CA ARG A 57 20.82 3.65 12.13
C ARG A 57 19.83 4.73 11.57
N GLY A 58 18.81 4.23 10.84
CA GLY A 58 17.33 4.32 10.97
C GLY A 58 16.55 5.58 11.43
N GLU A 59 15.55 6.02 10.62
CA GLU A 59 14.08 5.88 10.82
C GLU A 59 13.21 6.74 9.86
N SER A 60 11.92 6.36 9.72
CA SER A 60 10.73 7.18 9.35
C SER A 60 10.09 7.02 7.95
N GLY A 61 8.78 7.30 7.89
CA GLY A 61 7.92 7.29 6.70
C GLY A 61 6.68 8.20 6.81
N ALA A 62 5.88 8.28 5.72
CA ALA A 62 4.40 8.42 5.71
C ALA A 62 3.78 8.50 4.28
N GLY A 63 2.68 7.75 4.06
CA GLY A 63 1.51 8.12 3.23
C GLY A 63 1.04 7.16 2.12
N LYS A 64 -0.22 6.72 1.94
CA LYS A 64 -1.29 6.30 2.89
C LYS A 64 -2.01 5.00 2.42
N THR A 65 -2.29 4.73 1.14
CA THR A 65 -2.69 3.36 0.70
C THR A 65 -2.33 3.02 -0.74
N GLU A 66 -2.77 3.81 -1.74
CA GLU A 66 -2.41 3.56 -3.15
C GLU A 66 -0.92 3.80 -3.40
N ASN A 67 -0.41 4.91 -2.87
CA ASN A 67 1.02 5.17 -2.81
C ASN A 67 1.75 4.02 -2.10
N THR A 68 1.21 3.52 -0.98
CA THR A 68 1.79 2.39 -0.25
C THR A 68 1.87 1.12 -1.11
N LYS A 69 0.84 0.81 -1.92
CA LYS A 69 0.87 -0.30 -2.89
C LYS A 69 2.00 -0.11 -3.89
N LYS A 70 2.18 1.11 -4.43
CA LYS A 70 3.26 1.42 -5.38
C LYS A 70 4.65 1.35 -4.77
N VAL A 71 4.81 1.81 -3.52
CA VAL A 71 6.06 1.65 -2.76
C VAL A 71 6.39 0.16 -2.57
N ILE A 72 5.42 -0.65 -2.13
CA ILE A 72 5.61 -2.10 -1.93
C ILE A 72 5.96 -2.78 -3.26
N GLN A 73 5.26 -2.43 -4.36
CA GLN A 73 5.53 -2.97 -5.69
C GLN A 73 6.96 -2.68 -6.15
N TYR A 74 7.44 -1.45 -5.93
CA TYR A 74 8.81 -1.07 -6.25
C TYR A 74 9.82 -1.86 -5.42
N LEU A 75 9.67 -1.89 -4.09
CA LEU A 75 10.55 -2.61 -3.17
C LEU A 75 10.61 -4.11 -3.50
N ALA A 76 9.47 -4.72 -3.79
CA ALA A 76 9.42 -6.13 -4.17
C ALA A 76 10.04 -6.42 -5.54
N HIS A 77 10.23 -5.41 -6.39
CA HIS A 77 10.95 -5.53 -7.65
C HIS A 77 12.47 -5.39 -7.45
N VAL A 78 12.90 -4.38 -6.69
CA VAL A 78 14.34 -4.06 -6.54
C VAL A 78 15.04 -4.88 -5.45
N ALA A 79 14.31 -5.38 -4.46
CA ALA A 79 14.84 -5.97 -3.24
C ALA A 79 14.34 -7.42 -2.99
N SER A 80 13.88 -8.11 -4.03
CA SER A 80 13.47 -9.51 -3.92
C SER A 80 14.51 -10.44 -4.55
N SER A 81 15.04 -11.39 -3.76
CA SER A 81 15.93 -12.44 -4.30
C SER A 81 15.17 -13.61 -4.94
N HIS A 82 13.87 -13.76 -4.66
CA HIS A 82 13.03 -14.86 -5.13
C HIS A 82 11.62 -14.36 -5.51
N LYS A 83 11.16 -14.65 -6.72
CA LYS A 83 9.85 -14.19 -7.24
C LYS A 83 8.64 -14.52 -6.34
N SER A 84 8.71 -15.56 -5.49
CA SER A 84 7.55 -16.08 -4.74
C SER A 84 7.07 -15.22 -3.56
N LYS A 85 7.90 -14.35 -2.97
CA LYS A 85 7.50 -13.53 -1.81
C LYS A 85 6.85 -12.20 -2.19
N LYS A 86 6.97 -11.76 -3.46
CA LYS A 86 6.37 -10.52 -3.99
C LYS A 86 4.85 -10.51 -3.83
N ASP A 87 4.22 -11.67 -3.96
CA ASP A 87 2.77 -11.77 -4.06
C ASP A 87 2.07 -11.82 -2.70
N GLN A 88 2.71 -12.35 -1.66
CA GLN A 88 2.04 -12.59 -0.37
C GLN A 88 1.55 -11.29 0.30
N LEU A 89 2.40 -10.25 0.34
CA LEU A 89 2.01 -8.96 0.93
C LEU A 89 0.94 -8.24 0.11
N LEU A 90 0.98 -8.37 -1.22
CA LEU A 90 -0.01 -7.78 -2.11
C LEU A 90 -1.35 -8.53 -2.04
N GLN A 91 -1.32 -9.86 -1.86
CA GLN A 91 -2.49 -10.73 -1.71
C GLN A 91 -3.22 -10.54 -0.38
N ALA A 92 -2.54 -10.09 0.68
CA ALA A 92 -3.19 -9.75 1.95
C ALA A 92 -4.07 -8.49 1.85
N ASN A 93 -3.81 -7.58 0.90
CA ASN A 93 -4.56 -6.33 0.78
C ASN A 93 -6.05 -6.53 0.49
N PRO A 94 -6.47 -7.37 -0.49
CA PRO A 94 -7.88 -7.67 -0.72
C PRO A 94 -8.65 -8.09 0.54
N ILE A 95 -8.02 -8.91 1.40
CA ILE A 95 -8.61 -9.35 2.67
C ILE A 95 -8.79 -8.14 3.60
N LEU A 96 -7.73 -7.36 3.80
CA LEU A 96 -7.79 -6.18 4.68
C LEU A 96 -8.79 -5.12 4.16
N GLU A 97 -8.90 -4.95 2.86
CA GLU A 97 -9.88 -4.05 2.25
C GLU A 97 -11.31 -4.57 2.44
N ALA A 98 -11.55 -5.88 2.31
CA ALA A 98 -12.87 -6.46 2.57
C ALA A 98 -13.34 -6.19 4.02
N PHE A 99 -12.47 -6.41 5.00
CA PHE A 99 -12.83 -6.27 6.42
C PHE A 99 -12.75 -4.85 6.95
N GLY A 100 -11.90 -4.00 6.37
CA GLY A 100 -11.58 -2.68 6.92
C GLY A 100 -12.02 -1.49 6.07
N ASN A 101 -12.41 -1.71 4.80
CA ASN A 101 -12.90 -0.64 3.94
C ASN A 101 -14.43 -0.63 3.85
N ALA A 102 -14.96 0.55 3.60
CA ALA A 102 -16.38 0.79 3.38
C ALA A 102 -16.62 1.92 2.38
N LYS A 103 -17.82 1.94 1.81
CA LYS A 103 -18.28 3.09 1.03
C LYS A 103 -18.71 4.22 1.96
N THR A 104 -18.18 5.40 1.67
CA THR A 104 -18.58 6.70 2.21
C THR A 104 -19.17 7.56 1.09
N VAL A 105 -19.73 8.72 1.43
CA VAL A 105 -20.28 9.66 0.43
C VAL A 105 -19.26 10.06 -0.65
N LYS A 106 -17.97 10.19 -0.29
CA LYS A 106 -16.92 10.73 -1.17
C LYS A 106 -15.98 9.68 -1.76
N ASN A 107 -16.05 8.43 -1.27
CA ASN A 107 -15.12 7.38 -1.65
C ASN A 107 -15.78 6.02 -1.46
N ASP A 108 -15.85 5.25 -2.56
CA ASP A 108 -16.47 3.93 -2.59
C ASP A 108 -15.67 2.83 -1.88
N ASN A 109 -14.34 3.02 -1.71
CA ASN A 109 -13.43 2.06 -1.09
C ASN A 109 -12.55 2.77 -0.04
N SER A 110 -13.16 3.42 0.94
CA SER A 110 -12.45 4.16 1.99
C SER A 110 -11.99 3.21 3.10
N SER A 111 -10.69 3.15 3.38
CA SER A 111 -10.19 2.50 4.61
C SER A 111 -10.69 3.22 5.86
N ARG A 112 -11.29 2.44 6.77
CA ARG A 112 -11.85 2.92 8.04
C ARG A 112 -11.07 2.37 9.24
N PHE A 113 -9.79 2.10 9.01
CA PHE A 113 -8.79 1.67 9.97
C PHE A 113 -7.43 2.19 9.53
N GLY A 114 -6.52 2.36 10.49
CA GLY A 114 -5.11 2.59 10.25
C GLY A 114 -4.38 1.27 10.01
N LYS A 115 -3.44 1.28 9.06
CA LYS A 115 -2.59 0.14 8.72
C LYS A 115 -1.13 0.56 8.79
N PHE A 116 -0.36 -0.11 9.64
CA PHE A 116 1.09 0.06 9.74
C PHE A 116 1.75 -1.18 9.18
N ILE A 117 2.45 -1.04 8.05
CA ILE A 117 3.15 -2.15 7.40
C ILE A 117 4.64 -2.01 7.69
N ARG A 118 5.21 -2.97 8.39
CA ARG A 118 6.65 -3.13 8.56
C ARG A 118 7.16 -4.09 7.50
N ILE A 119 8.15 -3.68 6.72
CA ILE A 119 8.86 -4.56 5.76
C ILE A 119 10.24 -4.83 6.35
N ASN A 120 10.60 -6.10 6.47
CA ASN A 120 11.84 -6.54 7.06
C ASN A 120 12.83 -6.90 5.94
N PHE A 121 14.05 -6.37 6.05
CA PHE A 121 15.14 -6.61 5.11
C PHE A 121 16.30 -7.33 5.83
N ASP A 122 17.04 -8.18 5.10
CA ASP A 122 18.32 -8.72 5.57
C ASP A 122 19.46 -7.71 5.37
N VAL A 123 20.66 -8.09 5.83
CA VAL A 123 21.88 -7.26 5.70
C VAL A 123 22.31 -7.01 4.25
N ASN A 124 21.83 -7.82 3.30
CA ASN A 124 22.09 -7.65 1.87
C ASN A 124 21.03 -6.77 1.20
N GLY A 125 20.00 -6.34 1.94
CA GLY A 125 18.90 -5.53 1.45
C GLY A 125 17.73 -6.32 0.86
N TYR A 126 17.69 -7.65 1.02
CA TYR A 126 16.58 -8.45 0.50
C TYR A 126 15.41 -8.52 1.47
N ILE A 127 14.19 -8.47 0.94
CA ILE A 127 12.97 -8.63 1.73
C ILE A 127 12.91 -10.04 2.30
N VAL A 128 12.93 -10.16 3.63
CA VAL A 128 12.80 -11.43 4.33
C VAL A 128 11.37 -11.70 4.83
N GLY A 129 10.60 -10.65 5.11
CA GLY A 129 9.21 -10.73 5.54
C GLY A 129 8.53 -9.38 5.72
N ALA A 130 7.27 -9.39 6.14
CA ALA A 130 6.51 -8.18 6.46
C ALA A 130 5.52 -8.46 7.60
N ASN A 131 5.24 -7.45 8.42
CA ASN A 131 4.23 -7.47 9.47
C ASN A 131 3.21 -6.35 9.25
N ILE A 132 1.94 -6.61 9.55
CA ILE A 132 0.87 -5.62 9.43
C ILE A 132 0.20 -5.44 10.79
N GLU A 133 0.34 -4.26 11.37
CA GLU A 133 -0.37 -3.84 12.57
C GLU A 133 -1.57 -2.97 12.17
N THR A 134 -2.73 -3.23 12.76
CA THR A 134 -3.96 -2.46 12.51
C THR A 134 -4.36 -1.68 13.75
N TYR A 135 -4.91 -0.47 13.55
CA TYR A 135 -5.29 0.43 14.64
C TYR A 135 -6.50 1.27 14.26
N LEU A 136 -7.19 1.82 15.27
CA LEU A 136 -8.28 2.81 15.08
C LEU A 136 -9.39 2.38 14.10
N LEU A 137 -9.87 1.14 14.21
CA LEU A 137 -11.04 0.70 13.45
C LEU A 137 -12.29 1.51 13.85
N GLU A 138 -13.04 2.00 12.87
CA GLU A 138 -14.32 2.70 13.08
C GLU A 138 -15.43 1.72 13.50
N LYS A 139 -15.40 1.28 14.76
CA LYS A 139 -16.31 0.26 15.31
C LYS A 139 -17.80 0.60 15.13
N SER A 140 -18.17 1.88 15.22
CA SER A 140 -19.56 2.34 15.06
C SER A 140 -20.18 1.98 13.71
N ARG A 141 -19.37 1.93 12.65
CA ARG A 141 -19.82 1.62 11.28
C ARG A 141 -20.40 0.22 11.15
N ALA A 142 -20.04 -0.70 12.05
CA ALA A 142 -20.60 -2.05 12.05
C ALA A 142 -22.11 -2.05 12.33
N ILE A 143 -22.61 -1.09 13.11
CA ILE A 143 -23.99 -1.07 13.61
C ILE A 143 -24.81 0.15 13.15
N ARG A 144 -24.15 1.24 12.71
CA ARG A 144 -24.80 2.49 12.30
C ARG A 144 -24.15 3.04 11.04
N GLN A 145 -24.97 3.48 10.08
CA GLN A 145 -24.52 4.11 8.85
C GLN A 145 -25.36 5.35 8.56
N ALA A 146 -24.73 6.41 8.07
CA ALA A 146 -25.43 7.58 7.57
C ALA A 146 -26.09 7.26 6.21
N LYS A 147 -27.01 8.13 5.77
CA LYS A 147 -27.60 8.03 4.43
C LYS A 147 -26.49 7.99 3.37
N GLU A 148 -26.65 7.10 2.38
CA GLU A 148 -25.70 6.86 1.28
C GLU A 148 -24.33 6.27 1.65
N GLU A 149 -24.12 5.93 2.94
CA GLU A 149 -22.96 5.16 3.38
C GLU A 149 -23.28 3.67 3.54
N ARG A 150 -22.24 2.84 3.50
CA ARG A 150 -22.34 1.39 3.73
C ARG A 150 -21.54 0.96 4.94
N THR A 151 -21.88 -0.22 5.47
CA THR A 151 -21.01 -0.94 6.41
C THR A 151 -19.79 -1.52 5.67
N PHE A 152 -18.94 -2.27 6.37
CA PHE A 152 -17.74 -2.89 5.78
C PHE A 152 -18.07 -3.81 4.60
N HIS A 153 -17.20 -3.81 3.58
CA HIS A 153 -17.42 -4.55 2.33
C HIS A 153 -17.66 -6.04 2.53
N ILE A 154 -17.02 -6.66 3.53
CA ILE A 154 -17.14 -8.08 3.83
C ILE A 154 -18.59 -8.54 4.00
N PHE A 155 -19.45 -7.73 4.62
CA PHE A 155 -20.86 -8.09 4.79
C PHE A 155 -21.59 -8.18 3.45
N TYR A 156 -21.28 -7.29 2.51
CA TYR A 156 -21.86 -7.33 1.17
C TYR A 156 -21.28 -8.49 0.36
N TYR A 157 -19.97 -8.73 0.44
CA TYR A 157 -19.33 -9.86 -0.23
C TYR A 157 -19.87 -11.20 0.25
N LEU A 158 -20.13 -11.34 1.55
CA LEU A 158 -20.74 -12.54 2.11
C LEU A 158 -22.16 -12.72 1.58
N LEU A 159 -22.99 -11.68 1.60
CA LEU A 159 -24.38 -11.76 1.11
C LEU A 159 -24.48 -12.04 -0.39
N SER A 160 -23.60 -11.43 -1.20
CA SER A 160 -23.58 -11.64 -2.64
C SER A 160 -22.91 -12.94 -3.04
N GLY A 161 -21.85 -13.36 -2.33
CA GLY A 161 -21.03 -14.51 -2.65
C GLY A 161 -21.47 -15.82 -2.00
N ALA A 162 -22.30 -15.78 -0.96
CA ALA A 162 -22.84 -17.00 -0.34
C ALA A 162 -23.84 -17.69 -1.28
N GLY A 163 -23.55 -18.94 -1.62
CA GLY A 163 -24.47 -19.84 -2.33
C GLY A 163 -25.66 -20.24 -1.45
N GLU A 164 -26.70 -20.80 -2.06
CA GLU A 164 -27.97 -21.10 -1.35
C GLU A 164 -27.77 -21.97 -0.11
N HIS A 165 -26.87 -22.96 -0.17
CA HIS A 165 -26.56 -23.83 0.96
C HIS A 165 -26.00 -23.08 2.20
N LEU A 166 -25.29 -21.97 2.00
CA LEU A 166 -24.79 -21.14 3.11
C LEU A 166 -25.86 -20.17 3.63
N LYS A 167 -26.89 -19.87 2.83
CA LYS A 167 -28.00 -18.97 3.18
C LYS A 167 -29.18 -19.71 3.83
N SER A 168 -29.29 -21.03 3.61
CA SER A 168 -30.40 -21.86 4.08
C SER A 168 -30.18 -22.52 5.44
N LYS A 169 -29.12 -22.17 6.16
CA LYS A 169 -28.85 -22.59 7.55
C LYS A 169 -29.07 -21.41 8.49
#